data_AF-A0A936VDK9-F1
#
_entry.id   AF-A0A936VDK9-F1
#
_cell.length_a   1.000
_cell.length_b   1.000
_cell.length_c   1.000
_cell.angle_alpha   90.00
_cell.angle_beta   90.00
_cell.angle_gamma   90.00
#
_symmetry.space_group_name_H-M   'P 1'
#
loop_
_entity.id
_entity.type
_entity.pdbx_description
1 polymer ?
#
loop_
_entity_poly.entity_id
_entity_poly.type
_entity_poly.pdbx_seq_one_letter_code
_entity_poly.pdbx_strand_id
1 'polypeptide(L)'
;MAYSLETLEFARLLELVSRNAQTPMGVDRFRYFLRPFTDRRSLETSLSAISETIKLNEEKQVTWSFSGLGDPSDAVAILKINNATLEPTLILEISRVCNQALFARSAIQPEKEFVPTLWQIVEHIRRRYSR
;
A
#
# COMPACT_ATOMS: atom_id res chain seq x y z
N MET A 1 28.48 -6.99 3.84
CA MET A 1 27.42 -5.97 3.98
C MET A 1 26.63 -6.04 5.29
N ALA A 2 26.65 -7.15 6.05
CA ALA A 2 25.92 -7.26 7.32
C ALA A 2 26.43 -6.30 8.42
N TYR A 3 27.76 -6.17 8.55
CA TYR A 3 28.39 -5.37 9.61
C TYR A 3 27.98 -3.89 9.61
N SER A 4 27.78 -3.27 8.44
CA SER A 4 27.39 -1.86 8.34
C SER A 4 25.93 -1.61 8.71
N LEU A 5 25.01 -2.53 8.34
CA LEU A 5 23.59 -2.36 8.66
C LEU A 5 23.30 -2.65 10.13
N GLU A 6 24.03 -3.59 10.74
CA GLU A 6 23.98 -3.82 12.18
C GLU A 6 24.52 -2.62 12.95
N THR A 7 25.67 -2.06 12.54
CA THR A 7 26.24 -0.86 13.16
C THR A 7 25.31 0.35 13.06
N LEU A 8 24.60 0.51 11.95
CA LEU A 8 23.61 1.58 11.75
C LEU A 8 22.27 1.31 12.43
N GLU A 9 22.16 0.21 13.18
CA GLU A 9 20.92 -0.24 13.81
C GLU A 9 19.73 -0.27 12.85
N PHE A 10 19.96 -0.68 11.60
CA PHE A 10 18.98 -0.58 10.52
C PHE A 10 17.64 -1.26 10.87
N ALA A 11 17.69 -2.39 11.57
CA ALA A 11 16.48 -3.08 12.03
C ALA A 11 15.64 -2.23 13.01
N ARG A 12 16.28 -1.49 13.93
CA ARG A 12 15.57 -0.60 14.87
C ARG A 12 14.99 0.61 14.15
N LEU A 13 15.69 1.15 13.16
CA LEU A 13 15.15 2.22 12.31
C LEU A 13 13.89 1.75 11.59
N LEU A 14 13.92 0.56 10.97
CA LEU A 14 12.74 -0.03 10.33
C LEU A 14 11.60 -0.24 11.31
N GLU A 15 11.89 -0.70 12.53
CA GLU A 15 10.89 -0.83 13.59
C GLU A 15 10.24 0.52 13.92
N LEU A 16 11.02 1.57 14.09
CA LEU A 16 10.54 2.91 14.40
C LEU A 16 9.66 3.48 13.28
N VAL A 17 10.10 3.35 12.03
CA VAL A 17 9.32 3.82 10.88
C VAL A 17 8.03 3.01 10.70
N SER A 18 8.07 1.70 10.96
CA SER A 18 6.91 0.81 10.82
C SER A 18 5.70 1.23 11.67
N ARG A 19 5.91 1.97 12.77
CA ARG A 19 4.84 2.47 13.65
C ARG A 19 3.92 3.47 12.95
N ASN A 20 4.34 4.04 11.83
CA ASN A 20 3.54 4.97 11.01
C ASN A 20 2.76 4.25 9.90
N ALA A 21 2.94 2.93 9.73
CA ALA A 21 2.15 2.16 8.78
C ALA A 21 0.71 1.98 9.30
N GLN A 22 -0.26 2.14 8.40
CA GLN A 22 -1.69 2.09 8.75
C GLN A 22 -2.27 0.67 8.81
N THR A 23 -1.54 -0.32 8.27
CA THR A 23 -2.01 -1.72 8.17
C THR A 23 -0.95 -2.70 8.69
N PRO A 24 -1.36 -3.89 9.17
CA PRO A 24 -0.43 -4.95 9.56
C PRO A 24 0.53 -5.32 8.42
N MET A 25 0.02 -5.44 7.19
CA MET A 25 0.83 -5.70 5.99
C MET A 25 1.90 -4.63 5.77
N GLY A 26 1.58 -3.36 6.05
CA GLY A 26 2.52 -2.25 5.96
C GLY A 26 3.61 -2.34 7.02
N VAL A 27 3.24 -2.69 8.26
CA VAL A 27 4.20 -2.93 9.35
C VAL A 27 5.18 -4.04 8.98
N ASP A 28 4.65 -5.17 8.50
CA ASP A 28 5.46 -6.33 8.11
C ASP A 28 6.35 -6.03 6.92
N ARG A 29 5.87 -5.21 5.96
CA ARG A 29 6.69 -4.70 4.84
C ARG A 29 7.94 -3.99 5.34
N PHE A 30 7.81 -3.09 6.32
CA PHE A 30 8.96 -2.39 6.88
C PHE A 30 9.89 -3.34 7.63
N ARG A 31 9.36 -4.20 8.51
CA ARG A 31 10.18 -5.04 9.41
C ARG A 31 10.92 -6.14 8.67
N TYR A 32 10.26 -6.85 7.77
CA TYR A 32 10.79 -8.09 7.22
C TYR A 32 11.31 -7.93 5.80
N PHE A 33 10.65 -7.11 4.97
CA PHE A 33 10.85 -7.11 3.52
C PHE A 33 11.64 -5.90 3.00
N LEU A 34 11.62 -4.77 3.71
CA LEU A 34 12.33 -3.58 3.25
C LEU A 34 13.85 -3.75 3.38
N ARG A 35 14.55 -3.61 2.27
CA ARG A 35 16.01 -3.64 2.17
C ARG A 35 16.48 -2.49 1.29
N PRO A 36 17.74 -2.03 1.44
CA PRO A 36 18.29 -1.02 0.54
C PRO A 36 18.16 -1.45 -0.92
N PHE A 37 17.72 -0.53 -1.78
CA PHE A 37 17.63 -0.79 -3.21
C PHE A 37 19.03 -1.03 -3.80
N THR A 38 19.14 -2.04 -4.66
CA THR A 38 20.35 -2.32 -5.45
C THR A 38 20.20 -1.92 -6.91
N ASP A 39 19.00 -1.50 -7.31
CA ASP A 39 18.67 -1.00 -8.64
C ASP A 39 18.23 0.46 -8.57
N ARG A 40 18.89 1.30 -9.38
CA ARG A 40 18.64 2.75 -9.41
C ARG A 40 17.23 3.08 -9.87
N ARG A 41 16.74 2.39 -10.90
CA ARG A 41 15.42 2.68 -11.47
C ARG A 41 14.32 2.42 -10.45
N SER A 42 14.41 1.31 -9.74
CA SER A 42 13.48 0.95 -8.66
C SER A 42 13.48 1.97 -7.51
N LEU A 43 14.67 2.47 -7.15
CA LEU A 43 14.80 3.53 -6.15
C LEU A 43 14.13 4.83 -6.62
N GLU A 44 14.43 5.30 -7.83
CA GLU A 44 13.87 6.53 -8.39
C GLU A 44 12.34 6.44 -8.50
N THR A 45 11.78 5.32 -8.96
CA THR A 45 10.33 5.12 -9.00
C THR A 45 9.71 5.21 -7.61
N SER A 46 10.34 4.58 -6.61
CA SER A 46 9.83 4.62 -5.22
C SER A 46 9.90 6.01 -4.61
N LEU A 47 10.99 6.75 -4.85
CA LEU A 47 11.14 8.13 -4.40
C LEU A 47 10.15 9.06 -5.08
N SER A 48 9.93 8.94 -6.39
CA SER A 48 8.94 9.72 -7.13
C SER A 48 7.53 9.49 -6.55
N ALA A 49 7.14 8.24 -6.30
CA ALA A 49 5.82 7.95 -5.70
C ALA A 49 5.65 8.58 -4.31
N ILE A 50 6.69 8.59 -3.47
CA ILE A 50 6.68 9.24 -2.16
C ILE A 50 6.56 10.76 -2.32
N SER A 51 7.39 11.37 -3.16
CA SER A 51 7.36 12.82 -3.41
C SER A 51 6.02 13.27 -3.98
N GLU A 52 5.46 12.52 -4.92
CA GLU A 52 4.13 12.77 -5.48
C GLU A 52 3.04 12.67 -4.41
N THR A 53 3.11 11.69 -3.50
CA THR A 53 2.16 11.55 -2.39
C THR A 53 2.20 12.76 -1.45
N ILE A 54 3.40 13.26 -1.13
CA ILE A 54 3.58 14.46 -0.29
C ILE A 54 3.00 15.69 -0.99
N LYS A 55 3.37 15.96 -2.24
CA LYS A 55 2.86 17.10 -3.01
C LYS A 55 1.34 17.07 -3.17
N LEU A 56 0.78 15.89 -3.41
CA LEU A 56 -0.65 15.70 -3.56
C LEU A 56 -1.40 16.04 -2.25
N ASN A 57 -0.83 15.69 -1.10
CA ASN A 57 -1.35 16.08 0.20
C ASN A 57 -1.25 17.60 0.41
N GLU A 58 -0.08 18.18 0.21
CA GLU A 58 0.20 19.58 0.55
C GLU A 58 -0.47 20.56 -0.42
N GLU A 59 -0.38 20.33 -1.73
CA GLU A 59 -0.83 21.27 -2.76
C GLU A 59 -2.29 21.08 -3.16
N LYS A 60 -2.80 19.84 -3.10
CA LYS A 60 -4.15 19.49 -3.55
C LYS A 60 -5.09 19.09 -2.42
N GLN A 61 -4.58 18.96 -1.19
CA GLN A 61 -5.36 18.56 -0.01
C GLN A 61 -6.07 17.20 -0.20
N VAL A 62 -5.53 16.35 -1.08
CA VAL A 62 -6.08 15.03 -1.35
C VAL A 62 -5.50 14.04 -0.34
N THR A 63 -6.39 13.35 0.37
CA THR A 63 -6.02 12.40 1.43
C THR A 63 -6.80 11.09 1.28
N TRP A 64 -6.18 10.00 1.70
CA TRP A 64 -6.81 8.70 1.86
C TRP A 64 -6.18 7.99 3.06
N SER A 65 -6.87 6.98 3.61
CA SER A 65 -6.40 6.24 4.77
C SER A 65 -6.76 4.77 4.64
N PHE A 66 -5.82 3.89 4.93
CA PHE A 66 -6.01 2.45 5.03
C PHE A 66 -6.11 1.99 6.50
N SER A 67 -6.31 2.93 7.43
CA SER A 67 -6.41 2.62 8.86
C SER A 67 -7.57 1.67 9.17
N GLY A 68 -7.34 0.75 10.11
CA GLY A 68 -8.34 -0.22 10.55
C GLY A 68 -8.56 -1.38 9.57
N LEU A 69 -7.74 -1.50 8.52
CA LEU A 69 -7.75 -2.66 7.64
C LEU A 69 -6.81 -3.75 8.18
N GLY A 70 -7.34 -4.97 8.31
CA GLY A 70 -6.56 -6.17 8.57
C GLY A 70 -5.84 -6.67 7.31
N ASP A 71 -5.12 -7.77 7.45
CA ASP A 71 -4.54 -8.49 6.30
C ASP A 71 -5.59 -9.41 5.67
N PRO A 72 -6.04 -9.15 4.43
CA PRO A 72 -7.03 -9.99 3.76
C PRO A 72 -6.44 -11.25 3.12
N SER A 73 -5.13 -11.53 3.27
CA SER A 73 -4.43 -12.60 2.55
C SER A 73 -5.08 -13.98 2.71
N ASP A 74 -5.49 -14.33 3.94
CA ASP A 74 -6.15 -15.61 4.22
C ASP A 74 -7.53 -15.68 3.57
N ALA A 75 -8.32 -14.60 3.69
CA ALA A 75 -9.64 -14.51 3.07
C ALA A 75 -9.56 -14.60 1.54
N VAL A 76 -8.56 -13.96 0.93
CA VAL A 76 -8.27 -14.04 -0.51
C VAL A 76 -7.79 -15.43 -0.92
N ALA A 77 -7.02 -16.13 -0.08
CA ALA A 77 -6.60 -17.50 -0.34
C ALA A 77 -7.80 -18.45 -0.36
N ILE A 78 -8.74 -18.31 0.58
CA ILE A 78 -9.98 -19.10 0.63
C ILE A 78 -10.81 -18.90 -0.65
N LEU A 79 -10.92 -17.66 -1.14
CA LEU A 79 -11.65 -17.36 -2.39
C LEU A 79 -11.09 -18.09 -3.63
N LYS A 80 -9.83 -18.54 -3.61
CA LYS A 80 -9.23 -19.30 -4.72
C LYS A 80 -9.58 -20.79 -4.69
N ILE A 81 -10.15 -21.29 -3.58
CA ILE A 81 -10.50 -22.69 -3.40
C ILE A 81 -11.92 -22.91 -3.91
N ASN A 82 -12.09 -23.81 -4.88
CA ASN A 82 -13.40 -24.15 -5.41
C ASN A 82 -14.28 -24.77 -4.32
N ASN A 83 -15.55 -24.35 -4.26
CA ASN A 83 -16.54 -24.78 -3.26
C ASN A 83 -16.17 -24.49 -1.79
N ALA A 84 -15.22 -23.58 -1.52
CA ALA A 84 -14.97 -23.13 -0.16
C ALA A 84 -16.06 -22.15 0.30
N THR A 85 -16.55 -22.34 1.52
CA THR A 85 -17.43 -21.38 2.19
C THR A 85 -16.58 -20.29 2.82
N LEU A 86 -16.88 -19.03 2.49
CA LEU A 86 -16.26 -17.87 3.12
C LEU A 86 -17.21 -17.30 4.18
N GLU A 87 -16.71 -17.17 5.41
CA GLU A 87 -17.49 -16.60 6.51
C GLU A 87 -17.91 -15.14 6.18
N PRO A 88 -19.14 -14.72 6.56
CA PRO A 88 -19.62 -13.36 6.28
C PRO A 88 -18.70 -12.25 6.76
N THR A 89 -18.00 -12.46 7.88
CA THR A 89 -17.02 -11.51 8.43
C THR A 89 -15.85 -11.29 7.49
N LEU A 90 -15.31 -12.35 6.89
CA LEU A 90 -14.20 -12.29 5.93
C LEU A 90 -14.64 -11.61 4.62
N ILE A 91 -15.89 -11.80 4.19
CA ILE A 91 -16.46 -11.07 3.04
C ILE A 91 -16.50 -9.57 3.32
N LEU A 92 -16.89 -9.16 4.53
CA LEU A 92 -16.93 -7.75 4.93
C LEU A 92 -15.53 -7.13 4.97
N GLU A 93 -14.52 -7.86 5.44
CA GLU A 93 -13.12 -7.40 5.45
C GLU A 93 -12.59 -7.17 4.04
N ILE A 94 -12.80 -8.13 3.12
CA ILE A 94 -12.44 -7.97 1.70
C ILE A 94 -13.16 -6.77 1.10
N SER A 95 -14.46 -6.62 1.35
CA SER A 95 -15.26 -5.49 0.87
C SER A 95 -14.68 -4.15 1.33
N ARG A 96 -14.28 -4.03 2.60
CA ARG A 96 -13.63 -2.82 3.14
C ARG A 96 -12.34 -2.48 2.40
N VAL A 97 -11.47 -3.46 2.18
CA VAL A 97 -10.21 -3.26 1.42
C VAL A 97 -10.50 -2.79 0.00
N CYS A 98 -11.44 -3.44 -0.70
CA CYS A 98 -11.83 -3.06 -2.06
C CYS A 98 -12.39 -1.63 -2.12
N ASN A 99 -13.26 -1.26 -1.18
CA ASN A 99 -13.84 0.08 -1.13
C ASN A 99 -12.77 1.14 -0.88
N GLN A 100 -11.82 0.88 0.03
CA GLN A 100 -10.75 1.82 0.31
C GLN A 100 -9.78 1.99 -0.87
N ALA A 101 -9.47 0.90 -1.57
CA ALA A 101 -8.67 0.93 -2.79
C ALA A 101 -9.35 1.73 -3.92
N LEU A 102 -10.66 1.54 -4.10
CA LEU A 102 -11.46 2.31 -5.07
C LEU A 102 -11.55 3.79 -4.70
N PHE A 103 -11.68 4.10 -3.41
CA PHE A 103 -11.67 5.47 -2.89
C PHE A 103 -10.33 6.16 -3.20
N ALA A 104 -9.22 5.54 -2.82
CA ALA A 104 -7.87 6.08 -3.08
C ALA A 104 -7.66 6.33 -4.58
N ARG A 105 -8.01 5.37 -5.44
CA ARG A 105 -7.95 5.55 -6.90
C ARG A 105 -8.79 6.74 -7.36
N SER A 106 -10.02 6.88 -6.85
CA SER A 106 -10.91 7.96 -7.26
C SER A 106 -10.43 9.33 -6.80
N ALA A 107 -9.74 9.41 -5.66
CA ALA A 107 -9.14 10.62 -5.14
C ALA A 107 -7.91 11.06 -5.97
N ILE A 108 -7.13 10.10 -6.46
CA ILE A 108 -5.93 10.34 -7.29
C ILE A 108 -6.30 10.64 -8.76
N GLN A 109 -7.40 10.06 -9.27
CA GLN A 109 -7.79 10.14 -10.68
C GLN A 109 -7.83 11.57 -11.29
N PRO A 110 -8.35 12.61 -10.61
CA PRO A 110 -8.35 13.98 -11.12
C PRO A 110 -6.94 14.55 -11.32
N GLU A 111 -5.98 14.10 -10.52
CA GLU A 111 -4.60 14.63 -10.48
C GLU A 111 -3.62 13.71 -11.20
N LYS A 112 -4.08 12.77 -12.05
CA LYS A 112 -3.26 11.76 -12.72
C LYS A 112 -2.07 12.32 -13.52
N GLU A 113 -2.20 13.54 -14.05
CA GLU A 113 -1.13 14.22 -14.81
C GLU A 113 -0.11 14.87 -13.87
N PHE A 114 -0.53 15.24 -12.67
CA PHE A 114 0.31 15.81 -11.61
C PHE A 114 1.10 14.74 -10.84
N VAL A 115 0.53 13.54 -10.70
CA VAL A 115 1.13 12.39 -9.99
C VAL A 115 1.19 11.12 -10.84
N PRO A 116 1.97 11.11 -11.93
CA PRO A 116 1.99 10.01 -12.88
C PRO A 116 2.50 8.68 -12.29
N THR A 117 3.50 8.72 -11.40
CA THR A 117 4.08 7.51 -10.79
C THR A 117 3.08 6.87 -9.83
N LEU A 118 2.41 7.68 -9.02
CA LEU A 118 1.38 7.22 -8.10
C LEU A 118 0.15 6.70 -8.87
N TRP A 119 -0.22 7.36 -9.97
CA TRP A 119 -1.31 6.90 -10.83
C TRP A 119 -1.05 5.50 -11.40
N GLN A 120 0.17 5.22 -11.88
CA GLN A 120 0.56 3.89 -12.37
C GLN A 120 0.34 2.77 -11.33
N ILE A 121 0.44 3.08 -10.03
CA ILE A 121 0.20 2.10 -8.97
C ILE A 121 -1.30 1.76 -8.86
N VAL A 122 -2.19 2.75 -9.01
CA VAL A 122 -3.63 2.60 -8.74
C VAL A 122 -4.48 2.41 -9.99
N GLU A 123 -3.96 2.66 -11.18
CA GLU A 123 -4.73 2.67 -12.44
C GLU A 123 -5.37 1.32 -12.74
N HIS A 124 -4.72 0.22 -12.36
CA HIS A 124 -5.19 -1.15 -12.58
C HIS A 124 -6.35 -1.56 -11.67
N ILE A 125 -6.67 -0.78 -10.63
CA ILE A 125 -7.80 -1.05 -9.75
C ILE A 125 -9.09 -0.75 -10.54
N ARG A 126 -9.72 -1.80 -11.08
CA ARG A 126 -10.94 -1.66 -11.90
C ARG A 126 -12.11 -1.17 -11.05
N ARG A 127 -12.70 -0.03 -11.41
CA ARG A 127 -14.09 0.27 -11.04
C ARG A 127 -15.01 -0.70 -11.77
N ARG A 128 -15.78 -1.53 -11.05
CA ARG A 128 -16.98 -2.11 -11.66
C ARG A 128 -17.94 -0.95 -11.93
N TYR A 129 -18.23 -0.71 -13.20
CA TYR A 129 -19.44 0.00 -13.58
C TYR A 129 -20.63 -0.90 -13.22
N SER A 130 -21.47 -0.51 -12.26
CA SER A 130 -22.85 -0.98 -12.25
C SER A 130 -23.55 -0.34 -13.43
N ARG A 131 -24.11 -1.18 -14.31
CA ARG A 131 -25.24 -0.81 -15.14
C ARG A 131 -26.49 -0.77 -14.28
#